data_AF-A0A0U2Z175-F1
#
_entry.id   AF-A0A0U2Z175-F1
#
_cell.length_a   1.000
_cell.length_b   1.000
_cell.length_c   1.000
_cell.angle_alpha   90.00
_cell.angle_beta   90.00
_cell.angle_gamma   90.00
#
_symmetry.space_group_name_H-M   'P 1'
#
loop_
_entity.id
_entity.type
_entity.pdbx_description
1 polymer ?
#
loop_
_entity_poly.entity_id
_entity_poly.type
_entity_poly.pdbx_seq_one_letter_code
_entity_poly.pdbx_strand_id
1 'polypeptide(L)'
;MGNEFGATKEWDYKSELQWELLEFASHGGMKYCVQKLNELYRNEPALYEKQFEPGGFEWLDLTKGSYAIIGYKRIGNNRKDDVLVILNM
;
A
#
# COMPACT_ATOMS: atom_id res chain seq x y z
N MET A 1 -0.50 13.59 8.19
CA MET A 1 -1.41 13.05 9.23
C MET A 1 -2.83 13.33 8.76
N GLY A 2 -3.77 12.41 8.94
CA GLY A 2 -5.15 12.52 8.44
C GLY A 2 -5.50 11.49 7.35
N ASN A 3 -4.59 11.22 6.41
CA ASN A 3 -4.83 10.29 5.30
C ASN A 3 -5.02 8.85 5.79
N GLU A 4 -4.36 8.47 6.88
CA GLU A 4 -4.40 7.14 7.44
C GLU A 4 -5.79 6.72 7.94
N PHE A 5 -6.68 7.67 8.22
CA PHE A 5 -8.08 7.40 8.56
C PHE A 5 -9.06 8.09 7.60
N GLY A 6 -8.57 8.71 6.52
CA GLY A 6 -9.39 9.37 5.50
C GLY A 6 -10.07 10.65 6.01
N ALA A 7 -9.32 11.60 6.57
CA ALA A 7 -9.83 12.94 6.86
C ALA A 7 -10.49 13.56 5.61
N THR A 8 -11.65 14.21 5.81
CA THR A 8 -12.52 14.62 4.69
C THR A 8 -12.40 16.10 4.32
N LYS A 9 -11.82 16.92 5.20
CA LYS A 9 -11.46 18.30 4.90
C LYS A 9 -10.00 18.37 4.49
N GLU A 10 -9.67 19.39 3.71
CA GLU A 10 -8.27 19.76 3.47
C GLU A 10 -7.58 20.05 4.81
N TRP A 11 -6.29 19.77 4.86
CA TRP A 11 -5.49 20.06 6.04
C TRP A 11 -5.44 21.56 6.30
N ASP A 12 -5.76 21.95 7.54
CA ASP A 12 -5.66 23.31 8.04
C ASP A 12 -4.69 23.34 9.23
N TYR A 13 -3.62 24.12 9.10
CA TYR A 13 -2.60 24.24 10.15
C TYR A 13 -3.10 24.96 11.41
N LYS A 14 -4.27 25.64 11.35
CA LYS A 14 -4.85 26.38 12.47
C LYS A 14 -5.80 25.55 13.33
N SER A 15 -6.20 24.37 12.86
CA SER A 15 -7.14 23.49 13.55
C SER A 15 -6.55 22.10 13.74
N GLU A 16 -7.19 21.33 14.61
CA GLU A 16 -6.86 19.92 14.76
C GLU A 16 -7.47 19.09 13.62
N LEU A 17 -6.99 17.85 13.48
CA LEU A 17 -7.61 16.90 12.58
C LEU A 17 -8.99 16.50 13.11
N GLN A 18 -9.86 16.08 12.19
CA GLN A 18 -11.23 15.64 12.46
C GLN A 18 -11.26 14.26 13.13
N TRP A 19 -10.77 14.16 14.37
CA TRP A 19 -10.63 12.90 15.11
C TRP A 19 -11.96 12.21 15.37
N GLU A 20 -13.06 12.96 15.43
CA GLU A 20 -14.44 12.46 15.53
C GLU A 20 -14.81 11.52 14.38
N LEU A 21 -14.13 11.59 13.23
CA LEU A 21 -14.36 10.68 12.12
C LEU A 21 -14.07 9.21 12.49
N LEU A 22 -13.20 8.95 13.47
CA LEU A 22 -12.88 7.59 13.93
C LEU A 22 -14.05 6.87 14.62
N GLU A 23 -15.13 7.59 14.97
CA GLU A 23 -16.36 6.98 15.47
C GLU A 23 -17.14 6.22 14.36
N PHE A 24 -16.85 6.51 13.09
CA PHE A 24 -17.48 5.83 11.95
C PHE A 24 -16.64 4.66 11.46
N ALA A 25 -17.32 3.54 11.18
CA ALA A 25 -16.68 2.29 10.78
C ALA A 25 -15.79 2.40 9.52
N SER A 26 -16.15 3.26 8.56
CA SER A 26 -15.35 3.48 7.33
C SER A 26 -13.96 4.03 7.62
N HIS A 27 -13.86 5.03 8.51
CA HIS A 27 -12.60 5.67 8.89
C HIS A 27 -11.77 4.76 9.79
N GLY A 28 -12.42 4.03 10.72
CA GLY A 28 -11.77 2.98 11.50
C GLY A 28 -11.21 1.86 10.62
N GLY A 29 -11.95 1.46 9.58
CA GLY A 29 -11.51 0.49 8.57
C GLY A 29 -10.31 0.96 7.77
N MET A 30 -10.28 2.23 7.36
CA MET A 30 -9.11 2.81 6.67
C MET A 30 -7.87 2.80 7.58
N LYS A 31 -8.02 3.24 8.84
CA LYS A 31 -6.94 3.19 9.85
C LYS A 31 -6.41 1.78 10.04
N TYR A 32 -7.30 0.80 10.15
CA TYR A 32 -6.92 -0.61 10.26
C TYR A 32 -6.21 -1.11 9.00
N CYS A 33 -6.68 -0.75 7.80
CA CYS A 33 -6.02 -1.09 6.55
C CYS A 33 -4.58 -0.58 6.50
N VAL A 34 -4.34 0.70 6.81
CA VAL A 34 -2.99 1.27 6.85
C VAL A 34 -2.12 0.59 7.90
N GLN A 35 -2.66 0.25 9.07
CA GLN A 35 -1.95 -0.52 10.07
C GLN A 35 -1.49 -1.88 9.51
N LYS A 36 -2.38 -2.62 8.83
CA LYS A 36 -2.05 -3.91 8.23
C LYS A 36 -1.09 -3.81 7.06
N LEU A 37 -1.16 -2.76 6.25
CA LEU A 37 -0.17 -2.50 5.20
C LEU A 37 1.22 -2.22 5.79
N ASN A 38 1.30 -1.47 6.89
CA ASN A 38 2.58 -1.25 7.59
C ASN A 38 3.13 -2.52 8.26
N GLU A 39 2.27 -3.43 8.72
CA GLU A 39 2.68 -4.76 9.19
C GLU A 39 3.23 -5.59 8.02
N LEU A 40 2.52 -5.64 6.88
CA LEU A 40 2.96 -6.34 5.67
C LEU A 40 4.32 -5.80 5.18
N TYR A 41 4.45 -4.49 5.03
CA TYR A 41 5.68 -3.86 4.54
C TYR A 41 6.91 -4.20 5.40
N ARG A 42 6.75 -4.27 6.73
CA ARG A 42 7.86 -4.63 7.64
C ARG A 42 8.20 -6.12 7.65
N ASN A 43 7.23 -6.97 7.30
CA ASN A 43 7.37 -8.42 7.39
C ASN A 43 7.75 -9.08 6.06
N GLU A 44 7.64 -8.38 4.93
CA GLU A 44 7.97 -8.88 3.59
C GLU A 44 9.24 -8.19 3.04
N PRO A 45 10.44 -8.79 3.19
CA PRO A 45 11.72 -8.16 2.82
C PRO A 45 11.80 -7.66 1.38
N ALA A 46 11.20 -8.40 0.43
CA ALA A 46 11.18 -8.02 -0.98
C ALA A 46 10.57 -6.63 -1.23
N LEU A 47 9.73 -6.13 -0.32
CA LEU A 47 9.10 -4.81 -0.44
C LEU A 47 10.08 -3.65 -0.18
N TYR A 48 11.26 -3.89 0.42
CA TYR A 48 12.21 -2.83 0.76
C TYR A 48 13.69 -3.14 0.49
N GLU A 49 14.14 -4.40 0.53
CA GLU A 49 15.57 -4.69 0.58
C GLU A 49 16.33 -4.42 -0.73
N LYS A 50 15.66 -4.54 -1.88
CA LYS A 50 16.21 -4.25 -3.22
C LYS A 50 15.59 -3.02 -3.89
N GLN A 51 15.13 -2.04 -3.12
CA GLN A 51 14.38 -0.88 -3.61
C GLN A 51 15.08 -0.09 -4.73
N PHE A 52 16.42 -0.06 -4.73
CA PHE A 52 17.22 0.70 -5.70
C PHE A 52 17.99 -0.18 -6.68
N GLU A 53 17.71 -1.48 -6.70
CA GLU A 53 18.35 -2.43 -7.61
C GLU A 53 17.39 -2.75 -8.77
N PRO A 54 17.84 -2.69 -10.04
CA PRO A 54 16.99 -3.06 -11.18
C PRO A 54 16.40 -4.47 -11.08
N GLY A 55 17.10 -5.40 -10.42
CA GLY A 55 16.65 -6.78 -10.19
C GLY A 55 15.68 -6.96 -9.01
N GLY A 56 15.29 -5.90 -8.31
CA GLY A 56 14.33 -5.94 -7.21
C GLY A 56 12.85 -5.91 -7.64
N PHE A 57 12.60 -5.76 -8.94
CA PHE A 57 11.27 -5.59 -9.52
C PHE A 57 11.18 -6.24 -10.90
N GLU A 58 10.04 -6.86 -11.21
CA GLU A 58 9.75 -7.42 -12.53
C GLU A 58 8.27 -7.19 -12.90
N TRP A 59 8.01 -6.60 -14.06
CA TRP A 59 6.64 -6.49 -14.59
C TRP A 59 6.11 -7.88 -14.97
N LEU A 60 4.84 -8.15 -14.65
CA LEU A 60 4.14 -9.25 -15.31
C LEU A 60 3.59 -8.73 -16.64
N ASP A 61 3.85 -9.48 -17.71
CA ASP A 61 3.20 -9.23 -18.98
C ASP A 61 1.72 -9.64 -18.88
N LEU A 62 0.86 -8.61 -18.76
CA LEU A 62 -0.59 -8.74 -18.74
C LEU A 62 -1.22 -8.17 -20.03
N THR A 63 -0.54 -8.24 -21.18
CA THR A 63 -0.89 -7.60 -22.48
C THR A 63 -2.27 -7.94 -23.09
N LYS A 64 -3.20 -8.54 -22.36
CA LYS A 64 -4.60 -8.65 -22.79
C LYS A 64 -5.38 -7.40 -22.37
N GLY A 65 -5.33 -6.41 -23.25
CA GLY A 65 -6.06 -5.15 -23.14
C GLY A 65 -7.57 -5.33 -22.87
N SER A 66 -8.15 -4.31 -22.23
CA SER A 66 -9.50 -4.13 -21.69
C SER A 66 -9.70 -4.33 -20.18
N TYR A 67 -8.74 -4.92 -19.46
CA TYR A 67 -8.81 -5.05 -18.00
C TYR A 67 -7.90 -4.03 -17.32
N ALA A 68 -8.41 -3.32 -16.31
CA ALA A 68 -7.65 -2.39 -15.47
C ALA A 68 -6.81 -3.14 -14.41
N ILE A 69 -6.11 -4.20 -14.84
CA ILE A 69 -5.32 -5.07 -13.98
C ILE A 69 -3.84 -4.79 -14.20
N ILE A 70 -3.11 -4.59 -13.09
CA ILE A 70 -1.66 -4.40 -13.07
C ILE A 70 -1.03 -5.52 -12.24
N GLY A 71 0.05 -6.12 -12.73
CA GLY A 71 0.76 -7.18 -12.03
C GLY A 71 2.27 -6.97 -12.09
N TYR A 72 2.94 -7.19 -10.96
CA TYR A 72 4.40 -7.16 -10.88
C TYR A 72 4.92 -8.01 -9.71
N LYS A 73 6.20 -8.38 -9.76
CA LYS A 73 6.91 -9.02 -8.65
C LYS A 73 7.82 -8.03 -7.95
N ARG A 74 7.93 -8.19 -6.64
CA ARG A 74 9.01 -7.64 -5.81
C ARG A 74 9.92 -8.80 -5.43
N ILE A 75 11.22 -8.63 -5.68
CA ILE A 75 12.21 -9.70 -5.56
C ILE A 75 13.08 -9.44 -4.34
N GLY A 76 13.22 -10.46 -3.51
CA GLY A 76 14.03 -10.39 -2.31
C GLY A 76 15.48 -10.84 -2.52
N ASN A 77 16.26 -10.83 -1.44
CA ASN A 77 17.58 -11.45 -1.38
C ASN A 77 17.46 -12.98 -1.37
N ASN A 78 16.43 -13.52 -0.72
CA ASN A 78 16.07 -14.93 -0.83
C ASN A 78 14.82 -15.09 -1.68
N ARG A 79 14.85 -16.04 -2.61
CA ARG A 79 13.72 -16.34 -3.51
C ARG A 79 12.41 -16.72 -2.80
N LYS A 80 12.49 -17.21 -1.55
CA LYS A 80 11.31 -17.53 -0.74
C LYS A 80 10.55 -16.28 -0.26
N ASP A 81 11.21 -15.12 -0.28
CA ASP A 81 10.68 -13.84 0.21
C ASP A 81 10.07 -13.02 -0.97
N ASP A 82 10.11 -13.55 -2.20
CA ASP A 82 9.55 -12.88 -3.39
C ASP A 82 8.03 -12.70 -3.25
N VAL A 83 7.54 -11.50 -3.58
CA VAL A 83 6.11 -11.15 -3.49
C VAL A 83 5.55 -10.89 -4.88
N LEU A 84 4.46 -11.56 -5.22
CA LEU A 84 3.66 -11.26 -6.41
C LEU A 84 2.52 -10.30 -6.04
N VAL A 85 2.48 -9.14 -6.69
CA VAL A 85 1.44 -8.12 -6.49
C VAL A 85 0.52 -8.09 -7.71
N ILE A 86 -0.79 -8.18 -7.45
CA ILE A 86 -1.85 -8.03 -8.45
C ILE A 86 -2.81 -6.94 -7.97
N LEU A 87 -3.02 -5.92 -8.80
CA LEU A 87 -3.91 -4.80 -8.54
C LEU A 87 -5.05 -4.84 -9.56
N ASN A 88 -6.29 -4.78 -9.07
CA ASN A 88 -7.49 -4.58 -9.88
C ASN A 88 -7.99 -3.16 -9.61
N MET A 89 -7.88 -2.28 -10.60
CA MET A 89 -8.06 -0.84 -10.48
C MET A 89 -9.51 -0.40 -10.72
#